data_AF-A0A7C8YW80-F1
#
_entry.id   AF-A0A7C8YW80-F1
#
_cell.length_a   1.000
_cell.length_b   1.000
_cell.length_c   1.000
_cell.angle_alpha   90.00
_cell.angle_beta   90.00
_cell.angle_gamma   90.00
#
_symmetry.space_group_name_H-M   'P 1'
#
loop_
_entity.id
_entity.type
_entity.pdbx_description
1 polymer ?
#
loop_
_entity_poly.entity_id
_entity_poly.type
_entity_poly.pdbx_seq_one_letter_code
_entity_poly.pdbx_strand_id
1 'polypeptide(L)'
;MASLLSLSLTYSLLLYLSSAATSTGGSDDLLIREVVAGRGDDLDDILLNAEHHFSLFKTKYGKKYSSQSEHDFRFATFRANLRRAKRHQELDSSAVHGVTKYSDLSPKEFRQYLLGLNGGEKRVKLPDDTNNAPILPTNDLPKNFDWRDHGAVTGVKDQGRCGSCWAFSSIGALEGAHYLATGKLLSLSEQQLVDCDKECDPDGFGECDNGCYGGYMNNAFEYILKAGGVQLEDDYSYRG
;
A
#
# COMPACT_ATOMS: atom_id res chain seq x y z
N MET A 1 59.08 50.87 41.81
CA MET A 1 59.76 49.88 42.68
C MET A 1 58.70 49.10 43.43
N ALA A 2 58.75 47.75 43.34
CA ALA A 2 58.20 46.75 44.26
C ALA A 2 56.67 46.74 44.51
N SER A 3 55.97 45.62 44.63
CA SER A 3 56.28 44.20 44.49
C SER A 3 54.95 43.43 44.49
N LEU A 4 55.00 42.22 43.94
CA LEU A 4 53.96 41.20 43.78
C LEU A 4 53.43 40.62 45.10
N LEU A 5 52.25 39.97 44.99
CA LEU A 5 51.70 38.79 45.70
C LEU A 5 50.28 39.08 46.23
N SER A 6 49.27 38.20 46.23
CA SER A 6 48.86 37.01 45.48
C SER A 6 47.56 36.51 46.17
N LEU A 7 46.77 35.68 45.48
CA LEU A 7 45.69 34.80 45.98
C LEU A 7 44.25 35.33 46.24
N SER A 8 43.41 35.03 45.25
CA SER A 8 42.21 34.15 45.30
C SER A 8 40.91 34.56 46.02
N LEU A 9 39.81 34.04 45.45
CA LEU A 9 38.40 33.95 45.91
C LEU A 9 37.53 35.17 45.51
N THR A 10 36.44 35.08 44.74
CA THR A 10 35.65 33.97 44.17
C THR A 10 34.85 34.50 42.97
N TYR A 11 34.79 33.72 41.90
CA TYR A 11 33.94 33.98 40.73
C TYR A 11 32.50 33.54 41.05
N SER A 12 31.52 34.43 40.96
CA SER A 12 30.09 34.07 40.96
C SER A 12 29.46 34.59 39.68
N LEU A 13 29.57 33.76 38.63
CA LEU A 13 28.88 33.91 37.37
C LEU A 13 27.47 33.33 37.55
N LEU A 14 26.47 34.18 37.74
CA LEU A 14 25.07 33.78 37.60
C LEU A 14 24.68 33.92 36.12
N LEU A 15 24.90 32.84 35.39
CA LEU A 15 24.27 32.56 34.10
C LEU A 15 22.78 32.31 34.34
N TYR A 16 21.92 33.19 33.84
CA TYR A 16 20.52 32.82 33.63
C TYR A 16 20.45 31.90 32.41
N LEU A 17 20.24 30.62 32.70
CA LEU A 17 19.82 29.59 31.77
C LEU A 17 18.42 29.89 31.25
N SER A 18 18.29 30.10 29.95
CA SER A 18 17.08 29.68 29.23
C SER A 18 17.39 28.36 28.54
N SER A 19 16.98 27.28 29.18
CA SER A 19 17.01 25.93 28.63
C SER A 19 15.94 25.81 27.53
N ALA A 20 16.37 25.85 26.26
CA ALA A 20 15.60 25.23 25.19
C ALA A 20 15.87 23.73 25.27
N ALA A 21 14.88 22.97 25.71
CA ALA A 21 14.91 21.52 25.70
C ALA A 21 14.97 21.02 24.26
N THR A 22 15.93 20.14 23.99
CA THR A 22 15.99 19.30 22.81
C THR A 22 14.82 18.31 22.79
N SER A 23 14.02 18.31 21.73
CA SER A 23 13.33 17.11 21.26
C SER A 23 13.82 16.79 19.86
N THR A 24 14.57 15.70 19.79
CA THR A 24 14.95 14.96 18.60
C THR A 24 13.74 14.47 17.81
N GLY A 25 13.84 14.47 16.49
CA GLY A 25 13.02 13.61 15.63
C GLY A 25 12.12 14.37 14.66
N GLY A 26 12.60 14.53 13.43
CA GLY A 26 11.86 15.10 12.32
C GLY A 26 12.75 15.11 11.10
N SER A 27 12.93 13.94 10.48
CA SER A 27 13.49 13.81 9.15
C SER A 27 12.50 14.41 8.16
N ASP A 28 12.46 15.74 8.09
CA ASP A 28 11.60 16.48 7.17
C ASP A 28 12.17 16.36 5.76
N ASP A 29 11.65 15.36 5.06
CA ASP A 29 11.29 15.36 3.65
C ASP A 29 12.24 16.12 2.71
N LEU A 30 13.44 15.57 2.51
CA LEU A 30 14.38 16.02 1.48
C LEU A 30 13.94 15.68 0.04
N LEU A 31 12.67 15.29 -0.19
CA LEU A 31 12.22 14.88 -1.51
C LEU A 31 11.83 16.04 -2.44
N ILE A 32 11.64 17.27 -1.97
CA ILE A 32 11.42 18.41 -2.86
C ILE A 32 11.95 19.72 -2.25
N ARG A 33 13.17 20.15 -2.63
CA ARG A 33 13.51 21.58 -2.73
C ARG A 33 14.79 21.84 -3.53
N GLU A 34 14.68 22.51 -4.68
CA GLU A 34 15.39 23.79 -5.01
C GLU A 34 14.87 24.36 -6.37
N VAL A 35 14.30 25.56 -6.49
CA VAL A 35 14.82 26.95 -6.60
C VAL A 35 15.74 27.31 -7.78
N VAL A 36 15.48 26.90 -9.03
CA VAL A 36 15.80 27.76 -10.21
C VAL A 36 14.82 27.52 -11.35
N ALA A 37 14.32 28.60 -11.95
CA ALA A 37 13.48 28.57 -13.15
C ALA A 37 14.32 28.27 -14.41
N GLY A 38 14.15 27.09 -14.99
CA GLY A 38 14.82 26.66 -16.23
C GLY A 38 13.87 25.86 -17.13
N ARG A 39 13.03 26.57 -17.89
CA ARG A 39 12.07 26.01 -18.86
C ARG A 39 12.82 25.44 -20.07
N GLY A 40 13.31 24.20 -19.98
CA GLY A 40 13.92 23.49 -21.12
C GLY A 40 14.76 22.23 -20.82
N ASP A 41 15.36 22.10 -19.62
CA ASP A 41 16.39 21.09 -19.29
C ASP A 41 15.94 20.00 -18.29
N ASP A 42 14.65 19.95 -17.97
CA ASP A 42 14.08 19.17 -16.86
C ASP A 42 14.12 17.64 -17.02
N LEU A 43 14.37 17.12 -18.23
CA LEU A 43 14.49 15.68 -18.49
C LEU A 43 15.91 15.15 -18.28
N ASP A 44 16.92 16.01 -18.50
CA ASP A 44 18.33 15.68 -18.28
C ASP A 44 18.70 15.79 -16.80
N ASP A 45 18.06 16.68 -16.04
CA ASP A 45 18.32 16.82 -14.60
C ASP A 45 17.75 15.63 -13.78
N ILE A 46 16.61 15.07 -14.21
CA ILE A 46 16.07 13.82 -13.66
C ILE A 46 16.99 12.64 -13.97
N LEU A 47 17.69 12.67 -15.11
CA LEU A 47 18.67 11.64 -15.48
C LEU A 47 19.96 11.75 -14.67
N LEU A 48 20.43 12.98 -14.42
CA LEU A 48 21.65 13.25 -13.65
C LEU A 48 21.53 12.77 -12.19
N ASN A 49 20.30 12.78 -11.63
CA ASN A 49 20.03 12.34 -10.25
C ASN A 49 19.31 10.98 -10.15
N ALA A 50 19.02 10.30 -11.27
CA ALA A 50 18.28 9.04 -11.27
C ALA A 50 18.96 7.96 -10.43
N GLU A 51 20.29 7.92 -10.42
CA GLU A 51 21.05 6.95 -9.63
C GLU A 51 20.96 7.22 -8.13
N HIS A 52 20.98 8.49 -7.74
CA HIS A 52 20.76 8.88 -6.36
C HIS A 52 19.35 8.49 -5.90
N HIS A 53 18.33 8.82 -6.70
CA HIS A 53 16.95 8.43 -6.41
C HIS A 53 16.77 6.90 -6.37
N PHE A 54 17.42 6.16 -7.27
CA PHE A 54 17.36 4.71 -7.27
C PHE A 54 18.05 4.10 -6.05
N SER A 55 19.16 4.68 -5.60
CA SER A 55 19.82 4.29 -4.35
C SER A 55 18.90 4.51 -3.14
N LEU A 56 18.27 5.69 -3.04
CA LEU A 56 17.29 5.98 -1.99
C LEU A 56 16.09 5.03 -2.05
N PHE A 57 15.58 4.74 -3.23
CA PHE A 57 14.50 3.79 -3.47
C PHE A 57 14.88 2.38 -2.99
N LYS A 58 16.09 1.89 -3.35
CA LYS A 58 16.59 0.59 -2.90
C LYS A 58 16.66 0.51 -1.38
N THR A 59 17.18 1.56 -0.74
CA THR A 59 17.25 1.64 0.73
C THR A 59 15.86 1.67 1.36
N LYS A 60 14.98 2.55 0.89
CA LYS A 60 13.63 2.75 1.44
C LYS A 60 12.77 1.49 1.38
N TYR A 61 12.85 0.73 0.29
CA TYR A 61 12.02 -0.46 0.08
C TYR A 61 12.81 -1.78 0.16
N GLY A 62 14.03 -1.75 0.72
CA GLY A 62 14.86 -2.94 0.94
C GLY A 62 15.17 -3.75 -0.33
N LYS A 63 15.26 -3.09 -1.49
CA LYS A 63 15.43 -3.77 -2.77
C LYS A 63 16.84 -4.33 -2.91
N LYS A 64 16.92 -5.59 -3.32
CA LYS A 64 18.16 -6.31 -3.63
C LYS A 64 17.99 -7.00 -4.97
N TYR A 65 19.02 -6.95 -5.80
CA TYR A 65 19.03 -7.54 -7.14
C TYR A 65 20.17 -8.54 -7.23
N SER A 66 19.89 -9.70 -7.82
CA SER A 66 20.76 -10.89 -7.81
C SER A 66 21.95 -10.78 -8.77
N SER A 67 21.85 -9.92 -9.78
CA SER A 67 22.86 -9.75 -10.81
C SER A 67 22.93 -8.30 -11.29
N GLN A 68 24.06 -7.93 -11.91
CA GLN A 68 24.20 -6.61 -12.56
C GLN A 68 23.16 -6.41 -13.67
N SER A 69 22.89 -7.46 -14.45
CA SER A 69 21.84 -7.46 -15.48
C SER A 69 20.46 -7.11 -14.89
N GLU A 70 20.09 -7.75 -13.77
CA GLU A 70 18.83 -7.42 -13.09
C GLU A 70 18.85 -5.98 -12.55
N HIS A 71 19.95 -5.55 -11.93
CA HIS A 71 20.11 -4.19 -11.43
C HIS A 71 19.88 -3.16 -12.55
N ASP A 72 20.53 -3.33 -13.70
CA ASP A 72 20.45 -2.41 -14.82
C ASP A 72 19.04 -2.38 -15.43
N PHE A 73 18.39 -3.54 -15.54
CA PHE A 73 16.99 -3.63 -15.95
C PHE A 73 16.05 -2.90 -14.98
N ARG A 74 16.24 -3.10 -13.67
CA ARG A 74 15.42 -2.47 -12.62
C ARG A 74 15.63 -0.97 -12.58
N PHE A 75 16.87 -0.52 -12.75
CA PHE A 75 17.20 0.90 -12.84
C PHE A 75 16.56 1.56 -14.07
N ALA A 76 16.69 0.93 -15.25
CA ALA A 76 16.06 1.43 -16.48
C ALA A 76 14.54 1.55 -16.33
N THR A 77 13.91 0.53 -15.71
CA THR A 77 12.47 0.52 -15.39
C THR A 77 12.10 1.63 -14.41
N PHE A 78 12.84 1.77 -13.31
CA PHE A 78 12.66 2.83 -12.32
C PHE A 78 12.68 4.22 -12.94
N ARG A 79 13.67 4.49 -13.78
CA ARG A 79 13.83 5.76 -14.49
C ARG A 79 12.66 6.05 -15.43
N ALA A 80 12.16 5.03 -16.14
CA ALA A 80 10.97 5.17 -16.97
C ALA A 80 9.71 5.49 -16.14
N ASN A 81 9.55 4.83 -14.99
CA ASN A 81 8.43 5.05 -14.08
C ASN A 81 8.49 6.40 -13.36
N LEU A 82 9.69 6.91 -13.01
CA LEU A 82 9.86 8.23 -12.43
C LEU A 82 9.41 9.34 -13.40
N ARG A 83 9.78 9.22 -14.69
CA ARG A 83 9.28 10.11 -15.75
C ARG A 83 7.76 10.01 -15.93
N ARG A 84 7.19 8.82 -15.76
CA ARG A 84 5.73 8.64 -15.80
C ARG A 84 5.06 9.34 -14.62
N ALA A 85 5.60 9.21 -13.41
CA ALA A 85 5.08 9.85 -12.21
C ALA A 85 5.10 11.39 -12.34
N LYS A 86 6.22 11.98 -12.79
CA LYS A 86 6.31 13.44 -13.04
C LYS A 86 5.25 13.92 -14.04
N ARG A 87 5.13 13.22 -15.18
CA ARG A 87 4.10 13.57 -16.19
C ARG A 87 2.69 13.48 -15.63
N HIS A 88 2.39 12.46 -14.81
CA HIS A 88 1.07 12.38 -14.19
C HIS A 88 0.83 13.51 -13.18
N GLN A 89 1.85 13.90 -12.41
CA GLN A 89 1.74 15.03 -11.47
C GLN A 89 1.40 16.35 -12.16
N GLU A 90 1.92 16.57 -13.37
CA GLU A 90 1.61 17.74 -14.19
C GLU A 90 0.18 17.71 -14.76
N LEU A 91 -0.38 16.52 -14.97
CA LEU A 91 -1.72 16.32 -15.53
C LEU A 91 -2.82 16.30 -14.47
N ASP A 92 -2.51 15.88 -13.25
CA ASP A 92 -3.46 15.76 -12.15
C ASP A 92 -2.92 16.42 -10.89
N SER A 93 -3.44 17.62 -10.60
CA SER A 93 -3.11 18.37 -9.38
C SER A 93 -3.90 17.90 -8.15
N SER A 94 -4.89 17.03 -8.33
CA SER A 94 -5.69 16.46 -7.23
C SER A 94 -5.04 15.24 -6.58
N ALA A 95 -4.03 14.66 -7.23
CA ALA A 95 -3.29 13.51 -6.76
C ALA A 95 -1.79 13.83 -6.57
N VAL A 96 -1.14 13.06 -5.71
CA VAL A 96 0.32 13.08 -5.55
C VAL A 96 0.91 11.85 -6.23
N HIS A 97 1.73 12.07 -7.26
CA HIS A 97 2.41 11.01 -8.00
C HIS A 97 3.89 10.96 -7.62
N GLY A 98 4.37 9.78 -7.23
CA GLY A 98 5.77 9.64 -6.79
C GLY A 98 6.27 8.20 -6.76
N VAL A 99 7.42 8.02 -6.13
CA VAL A 99 8.09 6.72 -6.02
C VAL A 99 7.39 5.82 -5.00
N THR A 100 6.94 4.65 -5.44
CA THR A 100 6.30 3.61 -4.61
C THR A 100 7.14 2.33 -4.59
N LYS A 101 6.80 1.34 -3.76
CA LYS A 101 7.48 0.03 -3.73
C LYS A 101 7.46 -0.72 -5.06
N TYR A 102 6.66 -0.26 -6.02
CA TYR A 102 6.48 -0.86 -7.35
C TYR A 102 7.19 -0.09 -8.47
N SER A 103 7.93 0.99 -8.16
CA SER A 103 8.56 1.83 -9.16
C SER A 103 9.61 1.10 -10.02
N ASP A 104 10.12 -0.05 -9.60
CA ASP A 104 11.05 -0.89 -10.38
C ASP A 104 10.37 -2.04 -11.17
N LEU A 105 9.05 -2.06 -11.23
CA LEU A 105 8.29 -3.05 -12.00
C LEU A 105 7.89 -2.52 -13.37
N SER A 106 8.06 -3.36 -14.39
CA SER A 106 7.48 -3.11 -15.71
C SER A 106 5.96 -3.26 -15.67
N PRO A 107 5.20 -2.70 -16.62
CA PRO A 107 3.75 -2.90 -16.69
C PRO A 107 3.33 -4.38 -16.75
N LYS A 108 4.15 -5.21 -17.41
CA LYS A 108 3.92 -6.66 -17.49
C LYS A 108 4.08 -7.33 -16.14
N GLU A 109 5.17 -7.05 -15.42
CA GLU A 109 5.40 -7.58 -14.08
C GLU A 109 4.35 -7.09 -13.08
N PHE A 110 3.99 -5.79 -13.14
CA PHE A 110 2.94 -5.23 -12.30
C PHE A 110 1.61 -5.96 -12.52
N ARG A 111 1.21 -6.17 -13.78
CA ARG A 111 0.01 -6.94 -14.12
C ARG A 111 0.08 -8.37 -13.61
N GLN A 112 1.21 -9.04 -13.83
CA GLN A 112 1.36 -10.45 -13.48
C GLN A 112 1.39 -10.69 -11.97
N TYR A 113 1.97 -9.77 -11.19
CA TYR A 113 2.19 -9.98 -9.76
C TYR A 113 1.11 -9.37 -8.87
N LEU A 114 0.41 -8.33 -9.32
CA LEU A 114 -0.48 -7.53 -8.47
C LEU A 114 -1.92 -7.47 -8.97
N LEU A 115 -2.18 -7.85 -10.23
CA LEU A 115 -3.54 -8.01 -10.72
C LEU A 115 -3.89 -9.49 -10.70
N GLY A 116 -5.12 -9.79 -10.30
CA GLY A 116 -5.58 -11.16 -10.10
C GLY A 116 -7.09 -11.34 -10.26
N LEU A 117 -7.77 -10.39 -10.89
CA LEU A 117 -9.16 -10.58 -11.29
C LEU A 117 -9.17 -11.28 -12.65
N ASN A 118 -9.71 -12.50 -12.70
CA ASN A 118 -9.92 -13.19 -13.98
C ASN A 118 -11.03 -12.46 -14.78
N GLY A 119 -11.03 -12.54 -16.12
CA GLY A 119 -12.15 -12.09 -16.98
C GLY A 119 -12.68 -10.65 -16.85
N GLY A 120 -11.85 -9.64 -17.16
CA GLY A 120 -12.17 -8.21 -17.01
C GLY A 120 -13.31 -7.60 -17.85
N GLU A 121 -14.19 -8.36 -18.49
CA GLU A 121 -15.25 -7.80 -19.36
C GLU A 121 -16.62 -8.49 -19.30
N LYS A 122 -16.79 -9.60 -18.56
CA LYS A 122 -18.06 -10.34 -18.56
C LYS A 122 -18.76 -10.20 -17.21
N ARG A 123 -20.05 -9.84 -17.26
CA ARG A 123 -20.90 -9.78 -16.07
C ARG A 123 -20.94 -11.17 -15.44
N VAL A 124 -20.47 -11.27 -14.20
CA VAL A 124 -20.77 -12.42 -13.34
C VAL A 124 -22.28 -12.53 -13.26
N LYS A 125 -22.83 -13.67 -13.67
CA LYS A 125 -24.24 -13.95 -13.43
C LYS A 125 -24.39 -14.35 -11.97
N LEU A 126 -25.35 -13.73 -11.31
CA LEU A 126 -25.70 -14.09 -9.94
C LEU A 126 -26.48 -15.42 -9.97
N PRO A 127 -26.31 -16.30 -8.97
CA PRO A 127 -27.13 -17.50 -8.82
C PRO A 127 -28.64 -17.20 -8.92
N ASP A 128 -29.41 -18.12 -9.49
CA ASP A 128 -30.87 -17.95 -9.72
C ASP A 128 -31.68 -17.70 -8.43
N ASP A 129 -31.17 -18.10 -7.27
CA ASP A 129 -31.77 -17.90 -5.95
C ASP A 129 -31.33 -16.59 -5.26
N THR A 130 -30.56 -15.74 -5.96
CA THR A 130 -30.12 -14.45 -5.41
C THR A 130 -31.31 -13.53 -5.23
N ASN A 131 -31.61 -13.18 -3.99
CA ASN A 131 -32.56 -12.12 -3.69
C ASN A 131 -31.96 -10.77 -4.09
N ASN A 132 -32.73 -9.96 -4.80
CA ASN A 132 -32.37 -8.56 -4.99
C ASN A 132 -32.20 -7.91 -3.61
N ALA A 133 -31.09 -7.19 -3.43
CA ALA A 133 -30.90 -6.39 -2.23
C ALA A 133 -32.10 -5.43 -2.07
N PRO A 134 -32.68 -5.32 -0.87
CA PRO A 134 -33.81 -4.43 -0.66
C PRO A 134 -33.41 -2.99 -0.97
N ILE A 135 -34.30 -2.23 -1.59
CA ILE A 135 -34.09 -0.79 -1.77
C ILE A 135 -34.27 -0.13 -0.41
N LEU A 136 -33.16 0.30 0.19
CA LEU A 136 -33.17 1.00 1.48
C LEU A 136 -33.41 2.50 1.29
N PRO A 137 -34.06 3.19 2.24
CA PRO A 137 -34.21 4.64 2.20
C PRO A 137 -32.86 5.35 2.19
N THR A 138 -32.69 6.35 1.32
CA THR A 138 -31.43 7.09 1.16
C THR A 138 -31.55 8.59 1.49
N ASN A 139 -32.72 9.05 1.97
CA ASN A 139 -33.02 10.47 2.16
C ASN A 139 -32.18 11.15 3.25
N ASP A 140 -31.74 10.39 4.25
CA ASP A 140 -31.08 10.91 5.46
C ASP A 140 -29.64 10.40 5.63
N LEU A 141 -28.97 10.06 4.53
CA LEU A 141 -27.59 9.58 4.57
C LEU A 141 -26.61 10.74 4.86
N PRO A 142 -25.55 10.49 5.64
CA PRO A 142 -24.52 11.48 5.89
C PRO A 142 -23.78 11.84 4.60
N LYS A 143 -23.35 13.09 4.48
CA LYS A 143 -22.59 13.57 3.31
C LYS A 143 -21.22 12.88 3.16
N ASN A 144 -20.62 12.49 4.28
CA ASN A 144 -19.35 11.78 4.35
C ASN A 144 -19.52 10.61 5.33
N PHE A 145 -18.98 9.46 4.98
CA PHE A 145 -19.06 8.26 5.80
C PHE A 145 -17.83 7.40 5.60
N ASP A 146 -17.29 6.86 6.69
CA ASP A 146 -16.10 6.03 6.68
C ASP A 146 -16.22 4.91 7.71
N TRP A 147 -16.27 3.66 7.25
CA TRP A 147 -16.36 2.49 8.13
C TRP A 147 -15.17 2.36 9.11
N ARG A 148 -14.03 3.00 8.82
CA ARG A 148 -12.87 3.03 9.71
C ARG A 148 -13.18 3.80 11.00
N ASP A 149 -13.95 4.89 10.90
CA ASP A 149 -14.38 5.68 12.06
C ASP A 149 -15.35 4.91 12.97
N HIS A 150 -15.88 3.79 12.46
CA HIS A 150 -16.82 2.92 13.14
C HIS A 150 -16.20 1.57 13.55
N GLY A 151 -14.89 1.37 13.38
CA GLY A 151 -14.20 0.15 13.80
C GLY A 151 -14.53 -1.10 12.98
N ALA A 152 -15.13 -0.94 11.79
CA ALA A 152 -15.56 -2.05 10.94
C ALA A 152 -14.53 -2.45 9.87
N VAL A 153 -13.27 -1.99 10.00
CA VAL A 153 -12.20 -2.20 9.01
C VAL A 153 -10.92 -2.60 9.72
N THR A 154 -10.31 -3.71 9.28
CA THR A 154 -9.02 -4.19 9.76
C THR A 154 -7.85 -3.33 9.24
N GLY A 155 -6.64 -3.60 9.73
CA GLY A 155 -5.44 -2.94 9.21
C GLY A 155 -5.18 -3.28 7.74
N VAL A 156 -4.56 -2.36 7.00
CA VAL A 156 -4.21 -2.60 5.58
C VAL A 156 -3.21 -3.75 5.49
N LYS A 157 -3.56 -4.78 4.72
CA LYS A 157 -2.72 -5.95 4.44
C LYS A 157 -1.98 -5.83 3.09
N ASP A 158 -1.01 -6.70 2.83
CA ASP A 158 -0.19 -6.71 1.60
C ASP A 158 -0.27 -8.07 0.90
N GLN A 159 -0.89 -8.12 -0.27
CA GLN A 159 -1.02 -9.35 -1.09
C GLN A 159 0.31 -9.83 -1.70
N GLY A 160 1.39 -9.06 -1.54
CA GLY A 160 2.72 -9.46 -2.01
C GLY A 160 2.80 -9.64 -3.52
N ARG A 161 3.32 -10.78 -3.98
CA ARG A 161 3.52 -11.10 -5.42
C ARG A 161 2.58 -12.22 -5.88
N CYS A 162 1.37 -12.20 -5.38
CA CYS A 162 0.31 -13.15 -5.71
C CYS A 162 -0.90 -12.38 -6.24
N GLY A 163 -1.53 -12.87 -7.31
CA GLY A 163 -2.78 -12.36 -7.85
C GLY A 163 -3.99 -12.71 -6.97
N SER A 164 -3.90 -12.52 -5.66
CA SER A 164 -4.90 -12.88 -4.65
C SER A 164 -5.80 -11.71 -4.23
N CYS A 165 -5.81 -10.60 -4.98
CA CYS A 165 -6.64 -9.44 -4.64
C CYS A 165 -8.13 -9.78 -4.45
N TRP A 166 -8.62 -10.81 -5.16
CA TRP A 166 -9.97 -11.35 -5.01
C TRP A 166 -10.21 -11.90 -3.59
N ALA A 167 -9.25 -12.65 -3.03
CA ALA A 167 -9.32 -13.18 -1.67
C ALA A 167 -9.32 -12.06 -0.62
N PHE A 168 -8.40 -11.09 -0.74
CA PHE A 168 -8.36 -9.92 0.16
C PHE A 168 -9.65 -9.10 0.11
N SER A 169 -10.21 -8.90 -1.09
CA SER A 169 -11.48 -8.19 -1.26
C SER A 169 -12.63 -8.91 -0.56
N SER A 170 -12.74 -10.24 -0.73
CA SER A 170 -13.76 -11.06 -0.07
C SER A 170 -13.62 -11.08 1.44
N ILE A 171 -12.40 -11.29 1.94
CA ILE A 171 -12.12 -11.32 3.38
C ILE A 171 -12.41 -9.95 4.01
N GLY A 172 -11.94 -8.84 3.43
CA GLY A 172 -12.21 -7.51 3.97
C GLY A 172 -13.71 -7.19 4.06
N ALA A 173 -14.50 -7.61 3.05
CA ALA A 173 -15.95 -7.48 3.08
C ALA A 173 -16.59 -8.36 4.17
N LEU A 174 -16.13 -9.61 4.33
CA LEU A 174 -16.62 -10.53 5.35
C LEU A 174 -16.28 -10.07 6.77
N GLU A 175 -15.07 -9.56 6.99
CA GLU A 175 -14.63 -8.99 8.27
C GLU A 175 -15.54 -7.83 8.70
N GLY A 176 -15.83 -6.91 7.77
CA GLY A 176 -16.75 -5.79 8.01
C GLY A 176 -18.18 -6.26 8.28
N ALA A 177 -18.71 -7.19 7.48
CA ALA A 177 -20.04 -7.76 7.69
C ALA A 177 -20.16 -8.48 9.04
N HIS A 178 -19.13 -9.24 9.43
CA HIS A 178 -19.05 -9.90 10.73
C HIS A 178 -19.04 -8.88 11.88
N TYR A 179 -18.28 -7.79 11.75
CA TYR A 179 -18.29 -6.70 12.74
C TYR A 179 -19.69 -6.11 12.90
N LEU A 180 -20.40 -5.83 11.81
CA LEU A 180 -21.75 -5.27 11.88
C LEU A 180 -22.76 -6.22 12.53
N ALA A 181 -22.63 -7.53 12.28
CA ALA A 181 -23.52 -8.53 12.85
C ALA A 181 -23.25 -8.82 14.33
N THR A 182 -21.99 -8.74 14.78
CA THR A 182 -21.57 -9.28 16.08
C THR A 182 -20.94 -8.25 17.03
N GLY A 183 -20.54 -7.09 16.51
CA GLY A 183 -19.74 -6.10 17.20
C GLY A 183 -18.26 -6.50 17.38
N LYS A 184 -17.80 -7.58 16.74
CA LYS A 184 -16.42 -8.09 16.87
C LYS A 184 -15.67 -8.00 15.56
N LEU A 185 -14.57 -7.25 15.56
CA LEU A 185 -13.68 -7.16 14.40
C LEU A 185 -12.66 -8.29 14.50
N LEU A 186 -12.63 -9.15 13.49
CA LEU A 186 -11.69 -10.27 13.41
C LEU A 186 -10.81 -10.07 12.17
N SER A 187 -9.57 -10.54 12.23
CA SER A 187 -8.72 -10.71 11.05
C SER A 187 -8.88 -12.15 10.56
N LEU A 188 -9.43 -12.33 9.37
CA LEU A 188 -9.72 -13.64 8.77
C LEU A 188 -8.66 -13.99 7.71
N SER A 189 -8.54 -15.29 7.42
CA SER A 189 -7.49 -15.84 6.55
C SER A 189 -7.79 -15.68 5.06
N GLU A 190 -7.01 -14.85 4.37
CA GLU A 190 -6.97 -14.86 2.90
C GLU A 190 -6.32 -16.15 2.36
N GLN A 191 -5.38 -16.73 3.11
CA GLN A 191 -4.64 -17.92 2.69
C GLN A 191 -5.55 -19.12 2.48
N GLN A 192 -6.58 -19.29 3.33
CA GLN A 192 -7.55 -20.36 3.16
C GLN A 192 -8.24 -20.26 1.79
N LEU A 193 -8.63 -19.06 1.35
CA LEU A 193 -9.22 -18.88 0.03
C LEU A 193 -8.20 -19.21 -1.06
N VAL A 194 -6.98 -18.68 -0.96
CA VAL A 194 -5.91 -18.92 -1.94
C VAL A 194 -5.63 -20.42 -2.13
N ASP A 195 -5.57 -21.18 -1.03
CA ASP A 195 -5.24 -22.61 -1.07
C ASP A 195 -6.45 -23.47 -1.47
N CYS A 196 -7.61 -23.21 -0.86
CA CYS A 196 -8.73 -24.14 -0.85
C CYS A 196 -9.87 -23.79 -1.81
N ASP A 197 -10.07 -22.50 -2.14
CA ASP A 197 -11.13 -22.11 -3.04
C ASP A 197 -10.78 -22.51 -4.47
N LYS A 198 -11.69 -23.28 -5.07
CA LYS A 198 -11.66 -23.79 -6.45
C LYS A 198 -13.04 -23.65 -7.08
N GLU A 199 -13.92 -22.84 -6.49
CA GLU A 199 -15.26 -22.58 -7.00
C GLU A 199 -15.17 -21.95 -8.38
N CYS A 200 -16.11 -22.33 -9.23
CA CYS A 200 -16.20 -21.86 -10.61
C CYS A 200 -17.52 -21.12 -10.78
N ASP A 201 -17.51 -20.06 -11.60
CA ASP A 201 -18.76 -19.46 -12.04
C ASP A 201 -19.55 -20.50 -12.85
N PRO A 202 -20.73 -20.96 -12.38
CA PRO A 202 -21.49 -22.02 -13.03
C PRO A 202 -22.04 -21.60 -14.41
N ASP A 203 -22.18 -20.30 -14.65
CA ASP A 203 -22.72 -19.73 -15.89
C ASP A 203 -21.65 -19.03 -16.74
N GLY A 204 -20.43 -18.92 -16.21
CA GLY A 204 -19.25 -18.40 -16.90
C GLY A 204 -18.60 -19.43 -17.83
N PHE A 205 -17.57 -19.01 -18.58
CA PHE A 205 -16.77 -19.88 -19.45
C PHE A 205 -15.88 -20.87 -18.66
N GLY A 206 -16.34 -21.38 -17.50
CA GLY A 206 -15.57 -22.25 -16.61
C GLY A 206 -14.42 -21.54 -15.91
N GLU A 207 -14.56 -20.25 -15.61
CA GLU A 207 -13.53 -19.52 -14.88
C GLU A 207 -13.65 -19.84 -13.38
N CYS A 208 -12.64 -20.52 -12.86
CA CYS A 208 -12.53 -20.93 -11.47
C CYS A 208 -11.46 -20.12 -10.73
N ASP A 209 -11.63 -20.03 -9.43
CA ASP A 209 -10.63 -19.41 -8.56
C ASP A 209 -9.39 -20.30 -8.48
N ASN A 210 -8.22 -19.69 -8.65
CA ASN A 210 -6.96 -20.41 -8.86
C ASN A 210 -5.80 -19.76 -8.09
N GLY A 211 -6.04 -19.45 -6.82
CA GLY A 211 -5.03 -18.90 -5.92
C GLY A 211 -4.37 -17.64 -6.49
N CYS A 212 -3.05 -17.66 -6.63
CA CYS A 212 -2.27 -16.54 -7.17
C CYS A 212 -2.47 -16.27 -8.67
N TYR A 213 -3.12 -17.16 -9.40
CA TYR A 213 -3.44 -16.96 -10.82
C TYR A 213 -4.76 -16.22 -11.03
N GLY A 214 -5.43 -15.85 -9.94
CA GLY A 214 -6.61 -15.02 -9.93
C GLY A 214 -7.89 -15.77 -9.56
N GLY A 215 -8.95 -15.00 -9.35
CA GLY A 215 -10.25 -15.49 -8.89
C GLY A 215 -11.29 -14.38 -8.79
N TYR A 216 -12.44 -14.68 -8.23
CA TYR A 216 -13.60 -13.79 -8.13
C TYR A 216 -14.21 -13.81 -6.74
N MET A 217 -14.61 -12.63 -6.28
CA MET A 217 -15.14 -12.49 -4.92
C MET A 217 -16.43 -13.30 -4.69
N ASN A 218 -17.28 -13.43 -5.71
CA ASN A 218 -18.52 -14.20 -5.61
C ASN A 218 -18.26 -15.71 -5.45
N ASN A 219 -17.27 -16.24 -6.18
CA ASN A 219 -16.83 -17.63 -6.03
C ASN A 219 -16.30 -17.87 -4.61
N ALA A 220 -15.48 -16.94 -4.11
CA ALA A 220 -15.02 -16.96 -2.73
C ALA A 220 -16.17 -16.95 -1.71
N PHE A 221 -17.20 -16.12 -1.88
CA PHE A 221 -18.34 -16.14 -0.96
C PHE A 221 -19.10 -17.48 -1.01
N GLU A 222 -19.26 -18.07 -2.18
CA GLU A 222 -19.87 -19.40 -2.34
C GLU A 222 -19.04 -20.50 -1.67
N TYR A 223 -17.71 -20.46 -1.84
CA TYR A 223 -16.78 -21.34 -1.14
C TYR A 223 -16.94 -21.22 0.37
N ILE A 224 -16.98 -19.99 0.92
CA ILE A 224 -17.08 -19.74 2.36
C ILE A 224 -18.38 -20.33 2.92
N LEU A 225 -19.50 -20.18 2.19
CA LEU A 225 -20.78 -20.78 2.57
C LEU A 225 -20.70 -22.31 2.60
N LYS A 226 -20.12 -22.94 1.56
CA LYS A 226 -19.95 -24.40 1.48
C LYS A 226 -18.98 -24.96 2.51
N ALA A 227 -17.89 -24.24 2.77
CA ALA A 227 -16.86 -24.60 3.74
C ALA A 227 -17.34 -24.44 5.19
N GLY A 228 -18.44 -23.70 5.41
CA GLY A 228 -18.97 -23.41 6.74
C GLY A 228 -18.21 -22.30 7.48
N GLY A 229 -17.46 -21.47 6.75
CA GLY A 229 -16.69 -20.34 7.30
C GLY A 229 -15.22 -20.30 6.90
N VAL A 230 -14.48 -19.38 7.52
CA VAL A 230 -13.04 -19.17 7.32
C VAL A 230 -12.29 -19.14 8.66
N GLN A 231 -11.03 -19.56 8.63
CA GLN A 231 -10.11 -19.50 9.76
C GLN A 231 -9.72 -18.04 10.08
N LEU A 232 -9.19 -17.84 11.29
CA LEU A 232 -8.50 -16.60 11.65
C LEU A 232 -7.16 -16.49 10.91
N GLU A 233 -6.72 -15.27 10.66
CA GLU A 233 -5.40 -15.00 10.06
C GLU A 233 -4.25 -15.58 10.91
N ASP A 234 -4.38 -15.57 12.24
CA ASP A 234 -3.35 -16.13 13.14
C ASP A 234 -3.31 -17.67 13.11
N ASP A 235 -4.42 -18.32 12.77
CA ASP A 235 -4.51 -19.79 12.68
C ASP A 235 -4.09 -20.30 11.30
N TYR A 236 -4.30 -19.49 10.25
CA TYR A 236 -3.91 -19.81 8.88
C TYR A 236 -3.37 -18.57 8.15
N SER A 237 -2.15 -18.18 8.51
CA SER A 237 -1.55 -16.93 8.03
C SER A 237 -1.19 -16.92 6.56
N TYR A 238 -1.26 -15.73 5.97
CA TYR A 238 -0.91 -15.44 4.58
C TYR A 238 0.55 -15.75 4.24
N ARG A 239 0.78 -16.37 3.07
CA ARG A 239 2.10 -16.90 2.66
C ARG A 239 2.61 -16.41 1.30
N GLY A 240 1.98 -15.47 0.60
CA GLY A 240 2.53 -15.05 -0.71
C GLY A 240 2.16 -13.70 -1.26
#